data_AF-B8CJG8-F1
#
_entry.id   AF-B8CJG8-F1
#
_cell.length_a   1.000
_cell.length_b   1.000
_cell.length_c   1.000
_cell.angle_alpha   90.00
_cell.angle_beta   90.00
_cell.angle_gamma   90.00
#
_symmetry.space_group_name_H-M   'P 1'
#
loop_
_entity.id
_entity.type
_entity.pdbx_description
1 polymer ?
#
loop_
_entity_poly.entity_id
_entity_poly.type
_entity_poly.pdbx_seq_one_letter_code
_entity_poly.pdbx_strand_id
1 'polypeptide(L)'
;MCIYMQNNEISDTDSSYVLSGASKDDSGEYVGGVVEGLVTNSNGSCGGEGADEDNTGRLFFNKAFTIAAGNNAFVAEFNLSKGLQAPHGNKEYWTLKPTSVQLVNNAEVGAIAGQISPETMATCETNAGGSEFSPAVYLYPSDTVLDDMADFRSGANVLTQVAPITSARVNPIEDAEGNNLGYGYEFGFVVADTYSLGYTCLAQNDDPEIANIREPEDDTLPFFIDSAEQDVTVIIDETTTRHFPESFVPSDS
;
A
#
# COMPACT_ATOMS: atom_id res chain seq x y z
N MET A 1 7.51 -4.16 -21.22
CA MET A 1 7.13 -2.75 -21.06
C MET A 1 7.80 -2.22 -19.81
N CYS A 2 8.01 -0.91 -19.71
CA CYS A 2 8.54 -0.22 -18.54
C CYS A 2 7.92 1.18 -18.51
N ILE A 3 8.05 1.85 -17.38
CA ILE A 3 7.72 3.27 -17.23
C ILE A 3 9.01 4.00 -16.91
N TYR A 4 9.16 5.20 -17.47
CA TYR A 4 10.21 6.13 -17.09
C TYR A 4 9.64 7.17 -16.14
N MET A 5 10.43 7.52 -15.13
CA MET A 5 10.12 8.59 -14.18
C MET A 5 11.28 9.58 -14.15
N GLN A 6 10.99 10.83 -13.83
CA GLN A 6 12.04 11.78 -13.48
C GLN A 6 12.69 11.31 -12.17
N ASN A 7 14.00 11.28 -12.16
CA ASN A 7 14.84 10.60 -11.17
C ASN A 7 15.77 11.65 -10.59
N ASN A 8 15.32 12.32 -9.53
CA ASN A 8 15.97 13.50 -8.99
C ASN A 8 16.28 13.31 -7.51
N GLU A 9 17.56 13.47 -7.17
CA GLU A 9 18.02 13.45 -5.78
C GLU A 9 17.64 14.72 -5.02
N ILE A 10 17.35 15.82 -5.74
CA ILE A 10 17.04 17.12 -5.18
C ILE A 10 15.52 17.33 -5.16
N SER A 11 15.03 17.90 -4.06
CA SER A 11 13.66 18.36 -3.90
C SER A 11 13.25 19.34 -5.01
N ASP A 12 12.32 18.93 -5.86
CA ASP A 12 11.81 19.75 -6.96
C ASP A 12 10.35 19.39 -7.24
N THR A 13 9.45 20.38 -7.15
CA THR A 13 8.02 20.20 -7.40
C THR A 13 7.68 20.07 -8.88
N ASP A 14 8.61 20.42 -9.78
CA ASP A 14 8.45 20.23 -11.21
C ASP A 14 8.91 18.81 -11.66
N SER A 15 9.38 17.99 -10.71
CA SER A 15 9.85 16.60 -10.91
C SER A 15 8.98 15.58 -10.17
N SER A 16 9.34 14.29 -10.26
CA SER A 16 8.83 13.29 -9.31
C SER A 16 9.44 13.56 -7.91
N TYR A 17 8.59 13.63 -6.88
CA TYR A 17 8.99 13.93 -5.50
C TYR A 17 8.19 13.12 -4.48
N VAL A 18 8.66 13.14 -3.23
CA VAL A 18 7.89 12.73 -2.04
C VAL A 18 7.53 13.98 -1.24
N LEU A 19 6.28 14.09 -0.83
CA LEU A 19 5.83 15.10 0.12
C LEU A 19 5.67 14.45 1.49
N SER A 20 6.61 14.69 2.39
CA SER A 20 6.60 14.13 3.74
C SER A 20 6.07 15.14 4.75
N GLY A 21 5.36 14.65 5.78
CA GLY A 21 4.85 15.50 6.87
C GLY A 21 3.77 16.52 6.49
N ALA A 22 3.16 16.39 5.30
CA ALA A 22 2.01 17.21 4.93
C ALA A 22 0.74 16.71 5.63
N SER A 23 -0.16 17.63 5.93
CA SER A 23 -1.51 17.36 6.45
C SER A 23 -2.55 17.86 5.45
N LYS A 24 -3.73 17.25 5.40
CA LYS A 24 -4.84 17.83 4.64
C LYS A 24 -5.41 19.03 5.39
N ASP A 25 -5.71 20.10 4.66
CA ASP A 25 -6.51 21.20 5.19
C ASP A 25 -8.03 20.90 5.09
N ASP A 26 -8.86 21.84 5.54
CA ASP A 26 -10.32 21.74 5.51
C ASP A 26 -10.90 21.58 4.08
N SER A 27 -10.09 21.82 3.04
CA SER A 27 -10.48 21.61 1.62
C SER A 27 -10.02 20.25 1.07
N GLY A 28 -9.35 19.44 1.89
CA GLY A 28 -8.77 18.16 1.50
C GLY A 28 -7.45 18.29 0.72
N GLU A 29 -6.90 19.49 0.60
CA GLU A 29 -5.63 19.74 -0.07
C GLU A 29 -4.47 19.50 0.90
N TYR A 30 -3.39 18.86 0.43
CA TYR A 30 -2.20 18.66 1.24
C TYR A 30 -1.47 20.00 1.42
N VAL A 31 -1.42 20.47 2.66
CA VAL A 31 -0.71 21.68 3.07
C VAL A 31 0.47 21.35 4.00
N GLY A 32 1.48 22.22 3.94
CA GLY A 32 2.73 21.99 4.67
C GLY A 32 3.56 20.86 4.10
N GLY A 33 4.39 20.24 4.94
CA GLY A 33 5.31 19.18 4.56
C GLY A 33 6.61 19.65 3.92
N VAL A 34 7.48 18.68 3.64
CA VAL A 34 8.79 18.87 3.02
C VAL A 34 8.76 18.13 1.68
N VAL A 35 9.11 18.85 0.62
CA VAL A 35 9.37 18.25 -0.69
C VAL A 35 10.73 17.59 -0.62
N GLU A 36 10.79 16.30 -0.96
CA GLU A 36 12.01 15.51 -0.96
C GLU A 36 12.22 14.85 -2.32
N GLY A 37 13.49 14.71 -2.73
CA GLY A 37 13.84 14.06 -3.97
C GLY A 37 13.36 12.61 -4.01
N LEU A 38 12.92 12.15 -5.18
CA LEU A 38 12.52 10.78 -5.42
C LEU A 38 13.36 10.18 -6.54
N VAL A 39 14.01 9.07 -6.22
CA VAL A 39 14.81 8.32 -7.19
C VAL A 39 14.34 6.89 -7.38
N THR A 40 14.74 6.27 -8.48
CA THR A 40 14.74 4.82 -8.61
C THR A 40 16.15 4.33 -8.98
N ASN A 41 16.54 3.19 -8.44
CA ASN A 41 17.89 2.63 -8.62
C ASN A 41 18.06 1.79 -9.89
N SER A 42 17.06 1.79 -10.79
CA SER A 42 17.15 1.15 -12.09
C SER A 42 17.34 2.19 -13.18
N ASN A 43 18.54 2.20 -13.77
CA ASN A 43 18.89 2.99 -14.93
C ASN A 43 19.11 2.05 -16.13
N GLY A 44 18.68 2.46 -17.33
CA GLY A 44 18.94 1.69 -18.56
C GLY A 44 17.75 1.67 -19.51
N SER A 45 17.87 0.84 -20.55
CA SER A 45 16.92 0.81 -21.66
C SER A 45 15.79 -0.19 -21.48
N CYS A 46 14.69 0.08 -22.16
CA CYS A 46 13.50 -0.74 -22.19
C CYS A 46 13.42 -1.46 -23.52
N GLY A 47 13.81 -2.74 -23.55
CA GLY A 47 13.85 -3.49 -24.80
C GLY A 47 14.86 -2.93 -25.82
N GLY A 48 15.91 -2.24 -25.35
CA GLY A 48 16.93 -1.62 -26.20
C GLY A 48 16.82 -0.09 -26.28
N GLU A 49 15.63 0.48 -26.04
CA GLU A 49 15.40 1.93 -26.11
C GLU A 49 15.62 2.60 -24.75
N GLY A 50 16.65 3.43 -24.64
CA GLY A 50 16.93 4.24 -23.44
C GLY A 50 16.01 5.43 -23.30
N ALA A 51 16.09 6.12 -22.17
CA ALA A 51 15.59 7.49 -22.08
C ALA A 51 16.67 8.43 -22.63
N ASP A 52 16.27 9.36 -23.49
CA ASP A 52 17.16 10.39 -24.06
C ASP A 52 17.41 11.55 -23.07
N GLU A 53 16.56 11.66 -22.05
CA GLU A 53 16.61 12.71 -21.03
C GLU A 53 17.50 12.29 -19.86
N ASP A 54 18.40 13.18 -19.48
CA ASP A 54 19.15 13.08 -18.23
C ASP A 54 18.18 12.99 -17.04
N ASN A 55 18.63 12.40 -15.92
CA ASN A 55 17.80 12.22 -14.72
C ASN A 55 16.52 11.41 -14.99
N THR A 56 16.61 10.38 -15.83
CA THR A 56 15.51 9.44 -16.03
C THR A 56 15.79 8.11 -15.36
N GLY A 57 14.83 7.64 -14.58
CA GLY A 57 14.84 6.34 -13.92
C GLY A 57 13.82 5.41 -14.56
N ARG A 58 14.13 4.10 -14.59
CA ARG A 58 13.30 3.08 -15.21
C ARG A 58 12.62 2.20 -14.17
N LEU A 59 11.31 2.24 -14.13
CA LEU A 59 10.47 1.27 -13.42
C LEU A 59 10.11 0.13 -14.38
N PHE A 60 10.26 -1.12 -13.94
CA PHE A 60 10.03 -2.27 -14.81
C PHE A 60 9.00 -3.23 -14.22
N PHE A 61 8.14 -3.75 -15.09
CA PHE A 61 7.16 -4.75 -14.70
C PHE A 61 7.83 -6.12 -14.67
N ASN A 62 7.94 -6.70 -13.48
CA ASN A 62 8.56 -8.00 -13.25
C ASN A 62 7.65 -9.18 -13.61
N LYS A 63 6.36 -8.94 -13.84
CA LYS A 63 5.36 -9.93 -14.25
C LYS A 63 4.97 -9.72 -15.71
N ALA A 64 4.79 -10.83 -16.42
CA ALA A 64 4.14 -10.80 -17.72
C ALA A 64 2.65 -10.44 -17.55
N PHE A 65 2.11 -9.72 -18.52
CA PHE A 65 0.68 -9.41 -18.60
C PHE A 65 0.15 -9.80 -19.98
N THR A 66 -1.13 -10.11 -20.04
CA THR A 66 -1.80 -10.51 -21.29
C THR A 66 -2.21 -9.26 -22.06
N ILE A 67 -1.88 -9.21 -23.35
CA ILE A 67 -2.43 -8.23 -24.28
C ILE A 67 -3.53 -8.94 -25.09
N ALA A 68 -4.78 -8.56 -24.85
CA ALA A 68 -5.93 -9.06 -25.59
C ALA A 68 -5.97 -8.45 -27.01
N ALA A 69 -6.61 -9.16 -27.95
CA ALA A 69 -6.89 -8.59 -29.26
C ALA A 69 -7.92 -7.45 -29.13
N GLY A 70 -7.57 -6.25 -29.60
CA GLY A 70 -8.43 -5.07 -29.51
C GLY A 70 -7.93 -4.04 -28.50
N ASN A 71 -8.85 -3.40 -27.79
CA ASN A 71 -8.52 -2.36 -26.81
C ASN A 71 -7.99 -2.99 -25.53
N ASN A 72 -6.83 -2.50 -25.09
CA ASN A 72 -6.25 -2.85 -23.82
C ASN A 72 -6.12 -1.60 -22.97
N ALA A 73 -6.80 -1.57 -21.83
CA ALA A 73 -6.70 -0.49 -20.86
C ALA A 73 -5.99 -1.06 -19.64
N PHE A 74 -4.82 -0.51 -19.30
CA PHE A 74 -4.05 -0.95 -18.14
C PHE A 74 -3.91 0.19 -17.14
N VAL A 75 -3.89 -0.15 -15.86
CA VAL A 75 -3.51 0.76 -14.78
C VAL A 75 -2.16 0.32 -14.21
N ALA A 76 -1.27 1.30 -14.04
CA ALA A 76 -0.03 1.12 -13.31
C ALA A 76 -0.32 1.33 -11.81
N GLU A 77 -0.31 0.24 -11.05
CA GLU A 77 -0.53 0.26 -9.61
C GLU A 77 0.81 0.26 -8.87
N PHE A 78 0.94 1.13 -7.87
CA PHE A 78 2.13 1.27 -7.05
C PHE A 78 1.84 0.80 -5.62
N ASN A 79 2.56 -0.22 -5.17
CA ASN A 79 2.57 -0.58 -3.76
C ASN A 79 3.71 0.18 -3.06
N LEU A 80 3.37 1.34 -2.50
CA LEU A 80 4.34 2.21 -1.84
C LEU A 80 4.84 1.61 -0.52
N SER A 81 4.01 0.88 0.24
CA SER A 81 4.43 0.24 1.50
C SER A 81 5.57 -0.75 1.29
N LYS A 82 5.56 -1.48 0.17
CA LYS A 82 6.64 -2.41 -0.20
C LYS A 82 7.83 -1.72 -0.87
N GLY A 83 7.52 -0.64 -1.59
CA GLY A 83 8.33 -0.12 -2.66
C GLY A 83 9.10 1.15 -2.36
N LEU A 84 8.58 1.98 -1.47
CA LEU A 84 9.13 3.29 -1.15
C LEU A 84 10.05 3.17 0.07
N GLN A 85 11.30 3.58 -0.09
CA GLN A 85 12.31 3.53 0.96
C GLN A 85 12.69 4.94 1.40
N ALA A 86 12.66 5.15 2.71
CA ALA A 86 13.14 6.37 3.32
C ALA A 86 14.64 6.60 3.03
N PRO A 87 15.10 7.86 3.09
CA PRO A 87 16.52 8.17 3.04
C PRO A 87 17.29 7.35 4.08
N HIS A 88 18.36 6.69 3.65
CA HIS A 88 19.20 5.86 4.52
C HIS A 88 20.68 6.05 4.21
N GLY A 89 21.53 5.91 5.23
CA GLY A 89 22.96 6.18 5.12
C GLY A 89 23.24 7.66 4.90
N ASN A 90 24.00 7.99 3.86
CA ASN A 90 24.38 9.37 3.51
C ASN A 90 23.50 9.98 2.40
N LYS A 91 22.28 9.46 2.22
CA LYS A 91 21.34 9.94 1.19
C LYS A 91 20.29 10.84 1.83
N GLU A 92 19.87 11.86 1.11
CA GLU A 92 18.81 12.82 1.52
C GLU A 92 17.55 12.69 0.65
N TYR A 93 17.39 11.57 -0.05
CA TYR A 93 16.29 11.33 -0.99
C TYR A 93 15.62 9.98 -0.76
N TRP A 94 14.36 9.89 -1.17
CA TRP A 94 13.58 8.67 -1.14
C TRP A 94 13.90 7.79 -2.35
N THR A 95 13.84 6.47 -2.19
CA THR A 95 14.04 5.52 -3.29
C THR A 95 12.78 4.69 -3.55
N LEU A 96 12.24 4.73 -4.77
CA LEU A 96 11.21 3.80 -5.24
C LEU A 96 11.87 2.59 -5.89
N LYS A 97 11.65 1.39 -5.32
CA LYS A 97 12.16 0.15 -5.91
C LYS A 97 11.53 -0.05 -7.30
N PRO A 98 12.31 -0.43 -8.32
CA PRO A 98 11.82 -0.58 -9.69
C PRO A 98 10.71 -1.61 -9.86
N THR A 99 10.60 -2.56 -8.92
CA THR A 99 9.62 -3.65 -8.90
C THR A 99 8.36 -3.34 -8.10
N SER A 100 8.18 -2.09 -7.65
CA SER A 100 7.03 -1.67 -6.84
C SER A 100 5.81 -1.31 -7.66
N VAL A 101 5.92 -1.41 -8.99
CA VAL A 101 4.86 -1.13 -9.93
C VAL A 101 4.42 -2.41 -10.62
N GLN A 102 3.11 -2.60 -10.75
CA GLN A 102 2.51 -3.64 -11.56
C GLN A 102 1.52 -3.04 -12.56
N LEU A 103 1.31 -3.74 -13.67
CA LEU A 103 0.24 -3.42 -14.60
C LEU A 103 -0.91 -4.37 -14.40
N VAL A 104 -2.09 -3.81 -14.28
CA VAL A 104 -3.32 -4.57 -14.16
C VAL A 104 -4.23 -4.19 -15.32
N ASN A 105 -4.87 -5.18 -15.94
CA ASN A 105 -5.79 -4.95 -17.05
C ASN A 105 -7.15 -4.54 -16.48
N ASN A 106 -7.66 -3.39 -16.88
CA ASN A 106 -8.95 -2.88 -16.40
C ASN A 106 -10.11 -3.81 -16.73
N ALA A 107 -9.98 -4.66 -17.75
CA ALA A 107 -11.02 -5.64 -18.10
C ALA A 107 -11.08 -6.85 -17.15
N GLU A 108 -10.13 -6.98 -16.22
CA GLU A 108 -9.97 -8.15 -15.34
C GLU A 108 -10.06 -7.78 -13.85
N VAL A 109 -10.41 -6.54 -13.53
CA VAL A 109 -10.35 -6.01 -12.15
C VAL A 109 -11.70 -5.57 -11.63
N GLY A 110 -11.86 -5.70 -10.32
CA GLY A 110 -12.84 -4.97 -9.52
C GLY A 110 -12.13 -4.15 -8.45
N ALA A 111 -12.89 -3.76 -7.43
CA ALA A 111 -12.38 -3.08 -6.25
C ALA A 111 -12.80 -3.81 -4.97
N ILE A 112 -12.08 -3.57 -3.89
CA ILE A 112 -12.49 -3.96 -2.53
C ILE A 112 -12.52 -2.68 -1.71
N ALA A 113 -13.62 -2.43 -1.00
CA ALA A 113 -13.71 -1.31 -0.08
C ALA A 113 -14.39 -1.74 1.21
N GLY A 114 -14.15 -1.00 2.28
CA GLY A 114 -14.76 -1.31 3.55
C GLY A 114 -14.49 -0.28 4.61
N GLN A 115 -14.97 -0.58 5.80
CA GLN A 115 -14.77 0.23 6.98
C GLN A 115 -14.32 -0.64 8.15
N ILE A 116 -13.52 -0.05 9.03
CA ILE A 116 -13.06 -0.67 10.26
C ILE A 116 -13.97 -0.19 11.38
N SER A 117 -14.54 -1.12 12.14
CA SER A 117 -15.35 -0.76 13.30
C SER A 117 -14.49 -0.08 14.38
N PRO A 118 -15.04 0.87 15.15
CA PRO A 118 -14.32 1.48 16.27
C PRO A 118 -13.83 0.46 17.30
N GLU A 119 -14.58 -0.64 17.49
CA GLU A 119 -14.21 -1.73 18.40
C GLU A 119 -12.99 -2.53 17.90
N THR A 120 -12.94 -2.84 16.61
CA THR A 120 -11.77 -3.50 15.98
C THR A 120 -10.53 -2.61 16.09
N MET A 121 -10.66 -1.31 15.82
CA MET A 121 -9.54 -0.38 15.98
C MET A 121 -9.04 -0.35 17.42
N ALA A 122 -9.94 -0.12 18.38
CA ALA A 122 -9.59 -0.03 19.80
C ALA A 122 -8.99 -1.33 20.35
N THR A 123 -9.46 -2.49 19.86
CA THR A 123 -8.92 -3.79 20.24
C THR A 123 -7.50 -3.95 19.76
N CYS A 124 -7.22 -3.64 18.48
CA CYS A 124 -5.87 -3.69 17.94
C CYS A 124 -4.93 -2.76 18.71
N GLU A 125 -5.32 -1.50 18.94
CA GLU A 125 -4.50 -0.52 19.65
C GLU A 125 -4.21 -0.95 21.09
N THR A 126 -5.20 -1.55 21.77
CA THR A 126 -5.03 -2.11 23.12
C THR A 126 -4.06 -3.28 23.12
N ASN A 127 -4.17 -4.17 22.13
CA ASN A 127 -3.29 -5.32 21.97
C ASN A 127 -1.86 -4.88 21.65
N ALA A 128 -1.71 -3.88 20.78
CA ALA A 128 -0.44 -3.32 20.35
C ALA A 128 0.31 -2.57 21.46
N GLY A 129 -0.43 -1.93 22.37
CA GLY A 129 0.17 -1.02 23.33
C GLY A 129 0.77 0.22 22.68
N GLY A 130 1.34 1.12 23.48
CA GLY A 130 1.92 2.37 22.98
C GLY A 130 0.88 3.46 22.68
N SER A 131 1.27 4.44 21.87
CA SER A 131 0.46 5.63 21.55
C SER A 131 0.50 6.06 20.09
N GLU A 132 1.26 5.38 19.25
CA GLU A 132 1.40 5.69 17.82
C GLU A 132 0.87 4.52 17.00
N PHE A 133 -0.14 4.79 16.17
CA PHE A 133 -0.82 3.78 15.36
C PHE A 133 -0.99 4.28 13.93
N SER A 134 -0.75 3.38 12.97
CA SER A 134 -0.97 3.62 11.56
C SER A 134 -1.80 2.46 11.01
N PRO A 135 -3.12 2.63 10.91
CA PRO A 135 -4.01 1.54 10.52
C PRO A 135 -3.96 1.28 9.01
N ALA A 136 -3.95 0.01 8.64
CA ALA A 136 -3.99 -0.44 7.25
C ALA A 136 -4.66 -1.81 7.12
N VAL A 137 -5.16 -2.08 5.91
CA VAL A 137 -5.64 -3.41 5.50
C VAL A 137 -4.67 -3.97 4.48
N TYR A 138 -4.38 -5.26 4.60
CA TYR A 138 -3.46 -6.02 3.76
C TYR A 138 -4.23 -7.08 2.99
N LEU A 139 -3.97 -7.20 1.70
CA LEU A 139 -4.59 -8.18 0.80
C LEU A 139 -3.67 -9.41 0.69
N TYR A 140 -4.19 -10.60 0.97
CA TYR A 140 -3.48 -11.87 0.88
C TYR A 140 -4.15 -12.81 -0.13
N PRO A 141 -3.43 -13.81 -0.65
CA PRO A 141 -4.06 -14.92 -1.38
C PRO A 141 -5.20 -15.56 -0.57
N SER A 142 -6.15 -16.20 -1.26
CA SER A 142 -7.22 -16.96 -0.59
C SER A 142 -6.66 -17.94 0.43
N ASP A 143 -7.49 -18.29 1.42
CA ASP A 143 -7.18 -19.29 2.45
C ASP A 143 -5.95 -18.95 3.32
N THR A 144 -5.47 -17.70 3.28
CA THR A 144 -4.42 -17.24 4.20
C THR A 144 -5.06 -16.99 5.55
N VAL A 145 -4.86 -17.92 6.48
CA VAL A 145 -5.37 -17.80 7.86
C VAL A 145 -4.58 -16.74 8.64
N LEU A 146 -5.20 -16.16 9.67
CA LEU A 146 -4.61 -15.07 10.47
C LEU A 146 -3.19 -15.38 10.96
N ASP A 147 -2.96 -16.58 11.49
CA ASP A 147 -1.65 -17.01 12.04
C ASP A 147 -0.54 -17.07 10.96
N ASP A 148 -0.92 -17.17 9.70
CA ASP A 148 -0.02 -17.25 8.55
C ASP A 148 0.17 -15.88 7.87
N MET A 149 -0.62 -14.85 8.21
CA MET A 149 -0.47 -13.52 7.62
C MET A 149 0.79 -12.81 8.13
N ALA A 150 1.68 -12.41 7.23
CA ALA A 150 2.92 -11.70 7.54
C ALA A 150 2.95 -10.27 6.94
N ASP A 151 4.04 -9.53 7.20
CA ASP A 151 4.36 -8.22 6.62
C ASP A 151 4.95 -8.34 5.19
N PHE A 152 5.34 -7.22 4.55
CA PHE A 152 5.86 -7.21 3.17
C PHE A 152 7.26 -7.80 2.98
N ARG A 153 7.91 -8.26 4.05
CA ARG A 153 9.33 -8.62 4.03
C ARG A 153 9.68 -9.67 2.97
N SER A 154 10.80 -9.47 2.30
CA SER A 154 11.41 -10.47 1.42
C SER A 154 12.47 -11.29 2.18
N GLY A 155 12.04 -12.01 3.23
CA GLY A 155 12.89 -12.88 4.03
C GLY A 155 12.53 -14.37 3.86
N ALA A 156 13.28 -15.26 4.53
CA ALA A 156 12.79 -16.62 4.76
C ALA A 156 11.60 -16.52 5.71
N ASN A 157 10.39 -16.36 5.14
CA ASN A 157 9.16 -16.59 5.86
C ASN A 157 9.28 -17.94 6.58
N VAL A 158 8.84 -18.01 7.82
CA VAL A 158 8.62 -19.31 8.46
C VAL A 158 7.72 -20.11 7.51
N LEU A 159 7.88 -21.42 7.41
CA LEU A 159 7.31 -22.24 6.32
C LEU A 159 5.81 -22.02 6.03
N THR A 160 5.04 -21.45 6.96
CA THR A 160 3.61 -21.18 6.81
C THR A 160 3.27 -19.69 6.58
N GLN A 161 4.20 -18.75 6.81
CA GLN A 161 3.94 -17.32 6.66
C GLN A 161 3.82 -16.89 5.19
N VAL A 162 2.76 -16.14 4.91
CA VAL A 162 2.38 -15.63 3.60
C VAL A 162 2.52 -14.11 3.61
N ALA A 163 3.31 -13.59 2.66
CA ALA A 163 3.43 -12.16 2.45
C ALA A 163 2.19 -11.63 1.71
N PRO A 164 1.77 -10.38 2.00
CA PRO A 164 0.65 -9.72 1.34
C PRO A 164 0.97 -9.39 -0.12
N ILE A 165 -0.08 -9.35 -0.93
CA ILE A 165 -0.06 -8.90 -2.32
C ILE A 165 0.09 -7.37 -2.36
N THR A 166 -0.76 -6.67 -1.62
CA THR A 166 -0.81 -5.21 -1.54
C THR A 166 -1.45 -4.76 -0.23
N SER A 167 -1.41 -3.46 0.08
CA SER A 167 -2.02 -2.88 1.28
C SER A 167 -2.72 -1.56 0.94
N ALA A 168 -3.73 -1.24 1.74
CA ALA A 168 -4.50 -0.01 1.68
C ALA A 168 -4.46 0.68 3.05
N ARG A 169 -4.14 1.97 3.08
CA ARG A 169 -4.23 2.76 4.31
C ARG A 169 -5.68 2.91 4.72
N VAL A 170 -5.91 2.82 6.02
CA VAL A 170 -7.19 3.17 6.61
C VAL A 170 -7.18 4.68 6.89
N ASN A 171 -8.15 5.39 6.32
CA ASN A 171 -8.26 6.84 6.42
C ASN A 171 -9.61 7.23 7.04
N PRO A 172 -9.70 8.37 7.74
CA PRO A 172 -10.99 8.90 8.14
C PRO A 172 -11.87 9.16 6.92
N ILE A 173 -13.15 8.84 7.06
CA ILE A 173 -14.22 9.21 6.15
C ILE A 173 -14.84 10.46 6.75
N GLU A 174 -14.77 11.57 6.04
CA GLU A 174 -15.25 12.85 6.55
C GLU A 174 -16.48 13.31 5.77
N ASP A 175 -17.42 13.96 6.45
CA ASP A 175 -18.51 14.69 5.78
C ASP A 175 -17.99 16.01 5.15
N ALA A 176 -18.90 16.75 4.51
CA ALA A 176 -18.55 18.03 3.88
C ALA A 176 -18.12 19.11 4.88
N GLU A 177 -18.40 18.89 6.17
CA GLU A 177 -18.05 19.76 7.28
C GLU A 177 -16.77 19.29 8.02
N GLY A 178 -16.13 18.22 7.56
CA GLY A 178 -14.91 17.66 8.15
C GLY A 178 -15.15 16.80 9.39
N ASN A 179 -16.38 16.40 9.69
CA ASN A 179 -16.66 15.48 10.79
C ASN A 179 -16.34 14.04 10.37
N ASN A 180 -15.61 13.33 11.21
CA ASN A 180 -15.30 11.92 10.99
C ASN A 180 -16.55 11.04 11.15
N LEU A 181 -16.97 10.40 10.06
CA LEU A 181 -18.07 9.44 9.94
C LEU A 181 -17.63 7.98 10.14
N GLY A 182 -16.32 7.70 10.09
CA GLY A 182 -15.78 6.35 10.19
C GLY A 182 -14.39 6.22 9.59
N TYR A 183 -13.85 5.01 9.54
CA TYR A 183 -12.52 4.76 9.01
C TYR A 183 -12.61 3.75 7.86
N GLY A 184 -12.24 4.19 6.66
CA GLY A 184 -12.39 3.44 5.42
C GLY A 184 -11.07 3.03 4.79
N TYR A 185 -11.10 1.96 4.02
CA TYR A 185 -10.00 1.53 3.17
C TYR A 185 -10.51 1.16 1.78
N GLU A 186 -9.64 1.22 0.77
CA GLU A 186 -9.97 0.86 -0.60
C GLU A 186 -8.77 0.26 -1.33
N PHE A 187 -9.01 -0.84 -2.03
CA PHE A 187 -8.18 -1.37 -3.10
C PHE A 187 -8.89 -1.13 -4.44
N GLY A 188 -8.44 -0.15 -5.21
CA GLY A 188 -9.17 0.30 -6.40
C GLY A 188 -9.02 -0.60 -7.64
N PHE A 189 -7.97 -1.44 -7.70
CA PHE A 189 -7.69 -2.31 -8.85
C PHE A 189 -7.20 -3.68 -8.38
N VAL A 190 -8.13 -4.59 -8.13
CA VAL A 190 -7.84 -5.97 -7.71
C VAL A 190 -8.31 -6.92 -8.80
N VAL A 191 -7.46 -7.85 -9.22
CA VAL A 191 -7.85 -8.89 -10.19
C VAL A 191 -9.04 -9.68 -9.64
N ALA A 192 -10.00 -10.02 -10.49
CA ALA A 192 -11.15 -10.82 -10.07
C ALA A 192 -10.71 -12.23 -9.63
N ASP A 193 -10.76 -12.49 -8.34
CA ASP A 193 -10.42 -13.75 -7.67
C ASP A 193 -10.98 -13.73 -6.23
N THR A 194 -10.71 -14.79 -5.48
CA THR A 194 -10.96 -14.84 -4.03
C THR A 194 -9.70 -14.51 -3.24
N TYR A 195 -9.85 -13.73 -2.17
CA TYR A 195 -8.75 -13.26 -1.32
C TYR A 195 -9.07 -13.36 0.16
N SER A 196 -8.03 -13.17 0.97
CA SER A 196 -8.13 -12.93 2.41
C SER A 196 -7.64 -11.51 2.71
N LEU A 197 -8.21 -10.86 3.72
CA LEU A 197 -7.80 -9.53 4.17
C LEU A 197 -7.32 -9.59 5.61
N GLY A 198 -6.25 -8.87 5.93
CA GLY A 198 -5.74 -8.70 7.29
C GLY A 198 -5.76 -7.23 7.70
N TYR A 199 -6.31 -6.92 8.87
CA TYR A 199 -6.27 -5.59 9.46
C TYR A 199 -5.16 -5.48 10.51
N THR A 200 -4.45 -4.35 10.51
CA THR A 200 -3.47 -3.98 11.53
C THR A 200 -3.54 -2.50 11.85
N CYS A 201 -3.22 -2.15 13.09
CA CYS A 201 -2.97 -0.79 13.59
C CYS A 201 -1.48 -0.44 13.65
N LEU A 202 -0.60 -1.38 13.27
CA LEU A 202 0.87 -1.25 13.37
C LEU A 202 1.54 -1.23 11.99
N ALA A 203 0.89 -0.68 10.96
CA ALA A 203 1.47 -0.63 9.62
C ALA A 203 2.75 0.22 9.54
N GLN A 204 2.96 1.14 10.48
CA GLN A 204 4.21 1.90 10.62
C GLN A 204 5.41 1.03 11.03
N ASN A 205 5.14 -0.14 11.61
CA ASN A 205 6.16 -1.11 12.00
C ASN A 205 6.48 -2.08 10.84
N ASP A 206 5.78 -2.04 9.71
CA ASP A 206 6.10 -2.88 8.55
C ASP A 206 7.38 -2.38 7.85
N ASP A 207 8.43 -3.20 7.85
CA ASP A 207 9.65 -2.94 7.10
C ASP A 207 9.83 -4.04 6.03
N PRO A 208 9.82 -3.69 4.73
CA PRO A 208 9.94 -4.67 3.66
C PRO A 208 11.33 -5.31 3.54
N GLU A 209 12.35 -4.80 4.24
CA GLU A 209 13.74 -5.27 4.21
C GLU A 209 14.20 -5.88 5.56
N ILE A 210 13.65 -5.42 6.68
CA ILE A 210 14.09 -5.81 8.03
C ILE A 210 13.02 -6.65 8.73
N ALA A 211 13.44 -7.72 9.40
CA ALA A 211 12.52 -8.56 10.16
C ALA A 211 12.09 -7.88 11.47
N ASN A 212 10.78 -7.74 11.66
CA ASN A 212 10.14 -7.28 12.89
C ASN A 212 10.10 -8.36 13.99
N ILE A 213 11.27 -8.85 14.38
CA ILE A 213 11.41 -9.92 15.40
C ILE A 213 11.67 -9.40 16.82
N ARG A 214 11.67 -8.08 17.02
CA ARG A 214 11.99 -7.45 18.29
C ARG A 214 11.06 -6.26 18.51
N GLU A 215 10.52 -6.17 19.73
CA GLU A 215 9.94 -4.94 20.29
C GLU A 215 10.90 -3.77 19.98
N PRO A 216 10.47 -2.72 19.26
CA PRO A 216 11.29 -1.54 19.07
C PRO A 216 11.70 -0.94 20.42
N GLU A 217 12.70 -0.06 20.43
CA GLU A 217 13.28 0.47 21.69
C GLU A 217 12.32 1.38 22.49
N ASP A 218 11.07 1.53 22.03
CA ASP A 218 10.00 2.36 22.59
C ASP A 218 8.89 1.57 23.31
N ASP A 219 9.12 0.29 23.61
CA ASP A 219 8.14 -0.64 24.23
C ASP A 219 6.87 -0.89 23.39
N THR A 220 6.90 -0.66 22.06
CA THR A 220 5.81 -1.07 21.15
C THR A 220 5.95 -2.53 20.72
N LEU A 221 4.82 -3.20 20.44
CA LEU A 221 4.86 -4.55 19.88
C LEU A 221 5.41 -4.52 18.42
N PRO A 222 6.08 -5.59 17.97
CA PRO A 222 6.38 -5.77 16.55
C PRO A 222 5.09 -5.83 15.71
N PHE A 223 5.23 -5.63 14.40
CA PHE A 223 4.12 -5.79 13.46
C PHE A 223 3.34 -7.10 13.69
N PHE A 224 2.01 -7.00 13.72
CA PHE A 224 1.09 -8.13 13.67
C PHE A 224 -0.19 -7.77 12.91
N ILE A 225 -0.87 -8.78 12.37
CA ILE A 225 -2.25 -8.66 11.90
C ILE A 225 -3.17 -8.99 13.09
N ASP A 226 -4.07 -8.08 13.43
CA ASP A 226 -4.96 -8.20 14.59
C ASP A 226 -6.19 -9.06 14.28
N SER A 227 -6.77 -8.86 13.10
CA SER A 227 -7.97 -9.55 12.65
C SER A 227 -7.93 -9.80 11.16
N ALA A 228 -8.69 -10.81 10.72
CA ALA A 228 -8.73 -11.21 9.32
C ALA A 228 -10.16 -11.48 8.85
N GLU A 229 -10.40 -11.16 7.58
CA GLU A 229 -11.60 -11.51 6.84
C GLU A 229 -11.24 -12.47 5.70
N GLN A 230 -12.10 -13.45 5.44
CA GLN A 230 -11.83 -14.55 4.50
C GLN A 230 -12.88 -14.57 3.39
N ASP A 231 -12.61 -15.32 2.32
CA ASP A 231 -13.54 -15.52 1.21
C ASP A 231 -14.03 -14.20 0.58
N VAL A 232 -13.11 -13.24 0.42
CA VAL A 232 -13.41 -11.95 -0.21
C VAL A 232 -13.33 -12.12 -1.72
N THR A 233 -14.49 -12.25 -2.36
CA THR A 233 -14.59 -12.45 -3.81
C THR A 233 -14.63 -11.12 -4.53
N VAL A 234 -13.68 -10.88 -5.43
CA VAL A 234 -13.65 -9.71 -6.32
C VAL A 234 -14.33 -10.05 -7.64
N ILE A 235 -15.26 -9.20 -8.06
CA ILE A 235 -16.00 -9.33 -9.31
C ILE A 235 -15.56 -8.19 -10.24
N ILE A 236 -15.40 -8.50 -11.53
CA ILE A 236 -14.99 -7.51 -12.54
C ILE A 236 -16.00 -6.35 -12.58
N ASP A 237 -15.49 -5.12 -12.64
CA ASP A 237 -16.26 -3.87 -12.69
C ASP A 237 -17.20 -3.64 -11.49
N GLU A 238 -17.01 -4.36 -10.38
CA GLU A 238 -17.76 -4.19 -9.14
C GLU A 238 -16.85 -3.85 -7.96
N THR A 239 -17.41 -3.15 -6.96
CA THR A 239 -16.77 -2.95 -5.66
C THR A 239 -17.32 -3.96 -4.67
N THR A 240 -16.49 -4.89 -4.22
CA THR A 240 -16.82 -5.80 -3.12
C THR A 240 -16.68 -5.06 -1.79
N THR A 241 -17.78 -4.94 -1.05
CA THR A 241 -17.75 -4.38 0.30
C THR A 241 -17.35 -5.44 1.33
N ARG A 242 -16.31 -5.16 2.12
CA ARG A 242 -15.94 -6.01 3.27
C ARG A 242 -15.50 -5.19 4.47
N HIS A 243 -16.29 -5.21 5.54
CA HIS A 243 -15.97 -4.49 6.77
C HIS A 243 -15.12 -5.34 7.73
N PHE A 244 -14.56 -4.70 8.75
CA PHE A 244 -13.88 -5.37 9.86
C PHE A 244 -14.63 -5.08 11.18
N PRO A 245 -15.26 -6.10 11.79
CA PRO A 245 -15.57 -7.42 11.21
C PRO A 245 -16.60 -7.31 10.08
N GLU A 246 -16.82 -8.39 9.29
CA GLU A 246 -17.83 -8.42 8.23
C GLU A 246 -19.24 -8.06 8.73
N SER A 247 -19.55 -8.38 9.99
CA SER A 247 -20.84 -8.05 10.61
C SER A 247 -20.98 -6.57 10.99
N PHE A 248 -19.93 -5.76 10.87
CA PHE A 248 -20.00 -4.34 11.16
C PHE A 248 -20.92 -3.64 10.16
N VAL A 249 -21.84 -2.85 10.70
CA VAL A 249 -22.74 -2.00 9.92
C VAL A 249 -22.36 -0.56 10.23
N PRO A 250 -21.77 0.18 9.27
CA PRO A 250 -21.51 1.61 9.44
C PRO A 250 -22.77 2.36 9.82
N SER A 251 -22.66 3.31 10.74
CA SER A 251 -23.76 4.22 11.06
C SER A 251 -23.97 5.17 9.89
N ASP A 252 -24.96 4.87 9.05
CA ASP A 252 -25.50 5.64 7.91
C ASP A 252 -24.53 6.65 7.24
N SER A 253 -24.03 6.27 6.04
CA SER A 253 -23.44 7.17 5.04
C SER A 253 -24.46 8.15 4.46
#